data_AF-A0A842KKH2-F1
#
_entry.id   AF-A0A842KKH2-F1
#
_cell.length_a   1.000
_cell.length_b   1.000
_cell.length_c   1.000
_cell.angle_alpha   90.00
_cell.angle_beta   90.00
_cell.angle_gamma   90.00
#
_symmetry.space_group_name_H-M   'P 1'
#
loop_
_entity.id
_entity.type
_entity.pdbx_description
1 polymer ?
#
loop_
_entity_poly.entity_id
_entity_poly.type
_entity_poly.pdbx_seq_one_letter_code
_entity_poly.pdbx_strand_id
1 'polypeptide(L)'
;MQKIKIIHQAGDISYALLRSSEAVDNLKIDLGISDRQGFIYFHQKFGMPYMFFLKKSIESGHFLFVSLSGNDKLIGFARFEKLEKHTEKEFRGRMNIVSPSLFLLRSMEVHSSFRNCGIGRVLFSTAVYYLKGDIITIPDNNEAASFFRRKLGFTEIVNSIGNGRQKYEGYLMLSSPKAIALWHEIATKYPRIVYPELIDLYESLKFRQSRGKPISSNDIGRFEKLVRESNGMLSDVMEKEMYRLLTE
;
A
#
# COMPACT_ATOMS: atom_id res chain seq x y z
N MET A 1 -5.41 7.20 -21.81
CA MET A 1 -5.63 6.50 -20.52
C MET A 1 -4.49 6.90 -19.57
N GLN A 2 -4.74 7.22 -18.29
CA GLN A 2 -3.66 7.59 -17.35
C GLN A 2 -2.69 6.42 -17.15
N LYS A 3 -1.38 6.67 -17.38
CA LYS A 3 -0.30 5.66 -17.26
C LYS A 3 0.00 5.27 -15.82
N ILE A 4 -0.24 6.20 -14.88
CA ILE A 4 -0.07 6.04 -13.44
C ILE A 4 -1.41 6.40 -12.78
N LYS A 5 -1.89 5.53 -11.88
CA LYS A 5 -3.04 5.85 -11.01
C LYS A 5 -2.53 6.06 -9.59
N ILE A 6 -2.58 7.29 -9.11
CA ILE A 6 -2.33 7.59 -7.70
C ILE A 6 -3.50 7.02 -6.89
N ILE A 7 -3.17 6.27 -5.84
CA ILE A 7 -4.15 5.66 -4.93
C ILE A 7 -4.15 6.44 -3.62
N HIS A 8 -2.96 6.79 -3.12
CA HIS A 8 -2.78 7.53 -1.88
C HIS A 8 -1.61 8.50 -1.98
N GLN A 9 -1.68 9.61 -1.25
CA GLN A 9 -0.63 10.61 -1.14
C GLN A 9 -0.33 10.86 0.34
N ALA A 10 0.95 10.82 0.74
CA ALA A 10 1.39 11.18 2.08
C ALA A 10 2.62 12.09 1.98
N GLY A 11 2.48 13.38 2.24
CA GLY A 11 3.58 14.32 2.02
C GLY A 11 3.94 14.42 0.53
N ASP A 12 5.24 14.43 0.27
CA ASP A 12 5.82 14.37 -1.07
C ASP A 12 5.81 12.96 -1.69
N ILE A 13 5.24 11.98 -1.00
CA ILE A 13 5.24 10.57 -1.43
C ILE A 13 3.87 10.17 -1.99
N SER A 14 3.87 9.77 -3.26
CA SER A 14 2.72 9.18 -3.94
C SER A 14 2.80 7.66 -3.92
N TYR A 15 1.72 7.00 -3.52
CA TYR A 15 1.54 5.55 -3.64
C TYR A 15 0.60 5.27 -4.79
N ALA A 16 1.09 4.58 -5.82
CA ALA A 16 0.43 4.50 -7.11
C ALA A 16 0.49 3.10 -7.72
N LEU A 17 -0.44 2.83 -8.63
CA LEU A 17 -0.44 1.67 -9.52
C LEU A 17 0.05 2.11 -10.91
N LEU A 18 1.09 1.46 -11.42
CA LEU A 18 1.53 1.61 -12.80
C LEU A 18 0.63 0.77 -13.71
N ARG A 19 -0.01 1.42 -14.70
CA ARG A 19 -0.98 0.79 -15.61
C ARG A 19 -0.41 0.49 -17.00
N SER A 20 0.80 0.98 -17.30
CA SER A 20 1.49 0.78 -18.57
C SER A 20 2.98 0.65 -18.33
N SER A 21 3.65 -0.22 -19.09
CA SER A 21 5.11 -0.38 -19.05
C SER A 21 5.84 0.90 -19.47
N GLU A 22 5.23 1.74 -20.31
CA GLU A 22 5.75 3.07 -20.66
C GLU A 22 5.82 4.03 -19.46
N ALA A 23 5.04 3.79 -18.40
CA ALA A 23 5.13 4.59 -17.17
C ALA A 23 6.49 4.42 -16.49
N VAL A 24 7.13 3.26 -16.67
CA VAL A 24 8.41 2.93 -16.05
C VAL A 24 9.54 3.77 -16.66
N ASP A 25 9.44 4.15 -17.93
CA ASP A 25 10.46 4.96 -18.63
C ASP A 25 10.71 6.32 -17.99
N ASN A 26 9.72 6.85 -17.28
CA ASN A 26 9.82 8.15 -16.62
C ASN A 26 10.35 8.04 -15.18
N LEU A 27 10.52 6.83 -14.65
CA LEU A 27 10.94 6.64 -13.27
C LEU A 27 12.44 6.88 -13.11
N LYS A 28 12.80 7.65 -12.09
CA LYS A 28 14.19 7.76 -11.63
C LYS A 28 14.46 6.63 -10.64
N ILE A 29 15.28 5.67 -11.05
CA ILE A 29 15.62 4.48 -10.25
C ILE A 29 17.08 4.58 -9.82
N ASP A 30 17.29 4.79 -8.53
CA ASP A 30 18.62 4.80 -7.92
C ASP A 30 19.05 3.36 -7.59
N LEU A 31 20.11 2.90 -8.25
CA LEU A 31 20.70 1.58 -8.00
C LEU A 31 21.76 1.67 -6.90
N GLY A 32 21.67 0.78 -5.93
CA GLY A 32 22.67 0.64 -4.88
C GLY A 32 23.91 -0.04 -5.44
N ILE A 33 25.07 0.52 -5.13
CA ILE A 33 26.38 -0.11 -5.33
C ILE A 33 27.01 -0.21 -3.93
N SER A 34 28.05 -1.02 -3.71
CA SER A 34 28.63 -1.34 -2.39
C SER A 34 28.73 -0.19 -1.38
N ASP A 35 28.92 1.06 -1.83
CA ASP A 35 29.02 2.26 -0.98
C ASP A 35 27.89 3.31 -1.20
N ARG A 36 26.85 2.98 -1.97
CA ARG A 36 25.74 3.90 -2.32
C ARG A 36 24.39 3.30 -1.97
N GLN A 37 23.56 4.13 -1.33
CA GLN A 37 22.16 3.80 -1.05
C GLN A 37 21.37 3.64 -2.35
N GLY A 38 20.42 2.72 -2.39
CA GLY A 38 19.69 2.39 -3.60
C GLY A 38 18.88 1.11 -3.49
N PHE A 39 18.25 0.74 -4.60
CA PHE A 39 17.73 -0.61 -4.83
C PHE A 39 18.89 -1.54 -5.16
N ILE A 40 19.01 -2.64 -4.43
CA ILE A 40 20.18 -3.52 -4.56
C ILE A 40 19.80 -4.99 -4.62
N TYR A 41 18.67 -5.36 -4.02
CA TYR A 41 18.33 -6.75 -3.79
C TYR A 41 18.10 -7.51 -5.10
N PHE A 42 17.22 -7.00 -5.97
CA PHE A 42 16.91 -7.68 -7.22
C PHE A 42 18.04 -7.56 -8.25
N HIS A 43 18.78 -6.45 -8.23
CA HIS A 43 19.95 -6.30 -9.09
C HIS A 43 21.03 -7.35 -8.76
N GLN A 44 21.39 -7.50 -7.47
CA GLN A 44 22.40 -8.47 -7.06
C GLN A 44 21.92 -9.92 -7.18
N LYS A 45 20.67 -10.20 -6.81
CA LYS A 45 20.19 -11.59 -6.73
C LYS A 45 19.79 -12.19 -8.08
N PHE A 46 19.36 -11.35 -9.03
CA PHE A 46 18.84 -11.83 -10.32
C PHE A 46 19.57 -11.29 -11.55
N GLY A 47 20.56 -10.40 -11.38
CA GLY A 47 21.34 -9.83 -12.48
C GLY A 47 20.51 -9.05 -13.51
N MET A 48 19.26 -8.69 -13.16
CA MET A 48 18.31 -8.10 -14.09
C MET A 48 18.22 -6.58 -13.87
N PRO A 49 18.27 -5.75 -14.93
CA PRO A 49 18.01 -4.32 -14.81
C PRO A 49 16.60 -4.04 -14.29
N TYR A 50 16.47 -3.19 -13.26
CA TYR A 50 15.17 -2.88 -12.65
C TYR A 50 14.16 -2.35 -13.67
N MET A 51 14.59 -1.46 -14.57
CA MET A 51 13.72 -0.92 -15.64
C MET A 51 13.08 -2.05 -16.45
N PHE A 52 13.88 -3.03 -16.91
CA PHE A 52 13.40 -4.18 -17.66
C PHE A 52 12.47 -5.06 -16.80
N PHE A 53 12.87 -5.36 -15.56
CA PHE A 53 12.09 -6.17 -14.63
C PHE A 53 10.69 -5.57 -14.35
N LEU A 54 10.62 -4.26 -14.10
CA LEU A 54 9.37 -3.56 -13.80
C LEU A 54 8.46 -3.49 -15.04
N LYS A 55 9.02 -3.20 -16.22
CA LYS A 55 8.28 -3.21 -17.49
C LYS A 55 7.69 -4.59 -17.78
N LYS A 56 8.52 -5.63 -17.74
CA LYS A 56 8.09 -7.01 -18.00
C LYS A 56 7.02 -7.47 -17.02
N SER A 57 7.09 -7.00 -15.78
CA SER A 57 6.06 -7.31 -14.79
C SER A 57 4.68 -6.79 -15.21
N ILE A 58 4.58 -5.56 -15.70
CA ILE A 58 3.31 -5.00 -16.20
C ILE A 58 2.87 -5.72 -17.48
N GLU A 59 3.79 -5.96 -18.42
CA GLU A 59 3.51 -6.64 -19.69
C GLU A 59 3.00 -8.08 -19.48
N SER A 60 3.48 -8.76 -18.44
CA SER A 60 3.00 -10.09 -18.03
C SER A 60 1.68 -10.07 -17.25
N GLY A 61 1.04 -8.89 -17.11
CA GLY A 61 -0.25 -8.76 -16.43
C GLY A 61 -0.17 -8.70 -14.90
N HIS A 62 1.02 -8.48 -14.32
CA HIS A 62 1.13 -8.24 -12.88
C HIS A 62 0.69 -6.83 -12.51
N PHE A 63 0.14 -6.70 -11.31
CA PHE A 63 -0.09 -5.39 -10.69
C PHE A 63 1.22 -4.89 -10.10
N LEU A 64 1.68 -3.73 -10.56
CA LEU A 64 2.89 -3.09 -10.05
C LEU A 64 2.54 -1.82 -9.29
N PHE A 65 2.57 -1.92 -7.97
CA PHE A 65 2.41 -0.78 -7.08
C PHE A 65 3.77 -0.18 -6.78
N VAL A 66 3.84 1.15 -6.70
CA VAL A 66 5.06 1.90 -6.47
C VAL A 66 4.82 2.99 -5.42
N SER A 67 5.87 3.31 -4.67
CA SER A 67 5.97 4.56 -3.93
C SER A 67 6.97 5.47 -4.65
N LEU A 68 6.54 6.69 -4.94
CA LEU A 68 7.29 7.71 -5.66
C LEU A 68 7.47 8.93 -4.77
N SER A 69 8.70 9.40 -4.60
CA SER A 69 8.99 10.74 -4.06
C SER A 69 9.22 11.71 -5.22
N GLY A 70 9.19 13.02 -4.94
CA GLY A 70 9.24 14.10 -5.93
C GLY A 70 10.17 13.86 -7.14
N ASN A 71 9.80 14.43 -8.28
CA ASN A 71 10.43 14.20 -9.59
C ASN A 71 10.43 12.72 -10.04
N ASP A 72 9.35 11.98 -9.76
CA ASP A 72 9.15 10.58 -10.16
C ASP A 72 10.27 9.63 -9.70
N LYS A 73 10.86 9.92 -8.53
CA LYS A 73 11.88 9.06 -7.92
C LYS A 73 11.24 7.84 -7.31
N LEU A 74 11.60 6.66 -7.83
CA LEU A 74 11.15 5.40 -7.25
C LEU A 74 11.80 5.18 -5.88
N ILE A 75 11.00 5.00 -4.85
CA ILE A 75 11.47 4.73 -3.48
C ILE A 75 10.99 3.37 -2.94
N GLY A 76 10.04 2.72 -3.61
CA GLY A 76 9.66 1.34 -3.33
C GLY A 76 8.72 0.78 -4.39
N PHE A 77 8.62 -0.55 -4.48
CA PHE A 77 7.66 -1.23 -5.33
C PHE A 77 7.16 -2.54 -4.70
N ALA A 78 5.96 -2.96 -5.09
CA ALA A 78 5.35 -4.24 -4.75
C ALA A 78 4.62 -4.80 -5.97
N ARG A 79 4.91 -6.07 -6.30
CA ARG A 79 4.43 -6.75 -7.50
C ARG A 79 3.52 -7.91 -7.12
N PHE A 80 2.32 -7.92 -7.67
CA PHE A 80 1.33 -8.96 -7.42
C PHE A 80 0.89 -9.65 -8.71
N GLU A 81 0.80 -10.96 -8.66
CA GLU A 81 0.16 -11.78 -9.70
C GLU A 81 -1.23 -12.18 -9.24
N LYS A 82 -2.23 -12.10 -10.12
CA LYS A 82 -3.57 -12.61 -9.81
C LYS A 82 -3.63 -14.08 -10.19
N LEU A 83 -3.83 -14.94 -9.19
CA LEU A 83 -3.90 -16.39 -9.37
C LEU A 83 -5.32 -16.86 -9.66
N GLU A 84 -6.29 -16.36 -8.90
CA GLU A 84 -7.69 -16.77 -9.03
C GLU A 84 -8.61 -15.56 -9.06
N LYS A 85 -9.70 -15.67 -9.84
CA LYS A 85 -10.73 -14.63 -9.92
C LYS A 85 -11.78 -14.87 -8.84
N HIS A 86 -12.24 -13.76 -8.28
CA HIS A 86 -13.45 -13.71 -7.48
C HIS A 86 -14.60 -14.48 -8.13
N THR A 87 -15.27 -15.31 -7.34
CA THR A 87 -16.44 -16.08 -7.78
C THR A 87 -17.62 -15.76 -6.88
N GLU A 88 -18.71 -15.30 -7.50
CA GLU A 88 -20.02 -15.11 -6.85
C GLU A 88 -20.93 -16.26 -7.21
N LYS A 89 -21.78 -16.67 -6.27
CA LYS A 89 -22.92 -17.54 -6.54
C LYS A 89 -24.18 -16.95 -5.95
N GLU A 90 -25.27 -17.09 -6.69
CA GLU A 90 -26.58 -16.73 -6.21
C GLU A 90 -27.11 -17.81 -5.26
N PHE A 91 -27.52 -17.40 -4.07
CA PHE A 91 -28.24 -18.24 -3.12
C PHE A 91 -29.51 -17.50 -2.67
N ARG A 92 -30.68 -18.11 -2.93
CA ARG A 92 -32.00 -17.55 -2.56
C ARG A 92 -32.21 -16.09 -3.02
N GLY A 93 -31.86 -15.79 -4.27
CA GLY A 93 -32.05 -14.45 -4.85
C GLY A 93 -31.03 -13.40 -4.39
N ARG A 94 -30.00 -13.78 -3.60
CA ARG A 94 -28.90 -12.90 -3.20
C ARG A 94 -27.58 -13.42 -3.75
N MET A 95 -26.83 -12.53 -4.38
CA MET A 95 -25.45 -12.78 -4.81
C MET A 95 -24.54 -12.84 -3.58
N ASN A 96 -23.91 -13.99 -3.33
CA ASN A 96 -22.93 -14.17 -2.27
C ASN A 96 -21.54 -14.43 -2.85
N ILE A 97 -20.53 -13.83 -2.23
CA ILE A 97 -19.13 -14.10 -2.54
C ILE A 97 -18.80 -15.50 -2.03
N VAL A 98 -18.39 -16.40 -2.93
CA VAL A 98 -17.99 -17.77 -2.59
C VAL A 98 -16.48 -17.88 -2.44
N SER A 99 -15.72 -17.06 -3.16
CA SER A 99 -14.26 -17.06 -3.11
C SER A 99 -13.74 -15.65 -3.40
N PRO A 100 -12.96 -15.02 -2.50
CA PRO A 100 -12.25 -13.79 -2.82
C PRO A 100 -11.24 -14.02 -3.96
N SER A 101 -10.83 -12.95 -4.65
CA SER A 101 -9.70 -13.08 -5.58
C SER A 101 -8.43 -13.45 -4.81
N LEU A 102 -7.61 -14.34 -5.36
CA LEU A 102 -6.33 -14.74 -4.78
C LEU A 102 -5.18 -14.07 -5.54
N PHE A 103 -4.28 -13.43 -4.81
CA PHE A 103 -3.09 -12.78 -5.35
C PHE A 103 -1.82 -13.31 -4.71
N LEU A 104 -0.78 -13.46 -5.50
CA LEU A 104 0.56 -13.82 -5.06
C LEU A 104 1.46 -12.58 -5.09
N LEU A 105 1.97 -12.17 -3.93
CA LEU A 105 3.02 -11.18 -3.84
C LEU A 105 4.33 -11.81 -4.34
N ARG A 106 4.77 -11.38 -5.53
CA ARG A 106 5.94 -11.93 -6.21
C ARG A 106 7.25 -11.26 -5.81
N SER A 107 7.19 -9.98 -5.43
CA SER A 107 8.36 -9.21 -5.05
C SER A 107 7.96 -7.90 -4.39
N MET A 108 8.74 -7.45 -3.42
CA MET A 108 8.61 -6.14 -2.80
C MET A 108 10.00 -5.64 -2.38
N GLU A 109 10.27 -4.37 -2.62
CA GLU A 109 11.50 -3.73 -2.13
C GLU A 109 11.24 -2.26 -1.80
N VAL A 110 11.94 -1.78 -0.77
CA VAL A 110 12.03 -0.35 -0.44
C VAL A 110 13.49 0.07 -0.55
N HIS A 111 13.71 1.20 -1.22
CA HIS A 111 15.01 1.84 -1.37
C HIS A 111 15.68 2.00 0.00
N SER A 112 16.98 1.69 0.12
CA SER A 112 17.64 1.57 1.42
C SER A 112 17.55 2.81 2.31
N SER A 113 17.65 4.02 1.72
CA SER A 113 17.45 5.31 2.43
C SER A 113 16.07 5.51 3.07
N PHE A 114 15.06 4.78 2.61
CA PHE A 114 13.66 4.93 3.05
C PHE A 114 13.17 3.73 3.86
N ARG A 115 14.06 2.79 4.19
CA ARG A 115 13.75 1.67 5.07
C ARG A 115 13.54 2.17 6.50
N ASN A 116 12.76 1.41 7.28
CA ASN A 116 12.40 1.73 8.67
C ASN A 116 11.57 3.01 8.89
N CYS A 117 11.25 3.78 7.85
CA CYS A 117 10.39 4.97 7.92
C CYS A 117 8.89 4.68 7.70
N GLY A 118 8.49 3.41 7.62
CA GLY A 118 7.09 3.02 7.42
C GLY A 118 6.62 2.94 5.96
N ILE A 119 7.42 3.37 4.98
CA ILE A 119 7.09 3.32 3.54
C ILE A 119 6.63 1.94 3.09
N GLY A 120 7.32 0.87 3.50
CA GLY A 120 6.91 -0.49 3.15
C GLY A 120 5.54 -0.87 3.70
N ARG A 121 5.17 -0.39 4.90
CA ARG A 121 3.83 -0.65 5.45
C ARG A 121 2.76 0.03 4.63
N VAL A 122 2.93 1.33 4.35
CA VAL A 122 1.97 2.13 3.59
C VAL A 122 1.85 1.61 2.16
N LEU A 123 2.98 1.34 1.47
CA LEU A 123 2.98 0.77 0.12
C LEU A 123 2.21 -0.55 0.06
N PHE A 124 2.49 -1.46 0.99
CA PHE A 124 1.82 -2.76 1.02
C PHE A 124 0.33 -2.60 1.35
N SER A 125 -0.03 -1.82 2.38
CA SER A 125 -1.42 -1.65 2.80
C SER A 125 -2.26 -0.94 1.73
N THR A 126 -1.72 0.07 1.05
CA THR A 126 -2.36 0.71 -0.11
C THR A 126 -2.63 -0.30 -1.21
N ALA A 127 -1.65 -1.15 -1.53
CA ALA A 127 -1.78 -2.15 -2.58
C ALA A 127 -2.89 -3.17 -2.26
N VAL A 128 -2.90 -3.73 -1.05
CA VAL A 128 -3.89 -4.75 -0.69
C VAL A 128 -5.29 -4.19 -0.50
N TYR A 129 -5.41 -2.94 -0.02
CA TYR A 129 -6.68 -2.22 0.04
C TYR A 129 -7.28 -2.01 -1.36
N TYR A 130 -6.41 -1.75 -2.36
CA TYR A 130 -6.83 -1.67 -3.76
C TYR A 130 -7.24 -3.02 -4.34
N LEU A 131 -6.48 -4.09 -4.06
CA LEU A 131 -6.71 -5.41 -4.66
C LEU A 131 -7.95 -6.13 -4.10
N LYS A 132 -8.33 -5.88 -2.84
CA LYS A 132 -9.53 -6.45 -2.18
C LYS A 132 -9.63 -7.97 -2.29
N GLY A 133 -8.55 -8.67 -1.97
CA GLY A 133 -8.47 -10.12 -2.06
C GLY A 133 -7.49 -10.74 -1.07
N ASP A 134 -7.42 -12.06 -1.10
CA ASP A 134 -6.45 -12.83 -0.34
C ASP A 134 -5.06 -12.66 -0.93
N ILE A 135 -4.07 -12.42 -0.07
CA ILE A 135 -2.68 -12.24 -0.48
C ILE A 135 -1.87 -13.40 0.08
N ILE A 136 -1.15 -14.09 -0.79
CA ILE A 136 -0.17 -15.11 -0.40
C ILE A 136 1.23 -14.68 -0.79
N THR A 137 2.23 -15.16 -0.05
CA THR A 137 3.65 -14.89 -0.34
C THR A 137 4.53 -16.00 0.22
N ILE A 138 5.69 -16.18 -0.40
CA ILE A 138 6.79 -16.97 0.16
C ILE A 138 7.97 -16.01 0.42
N PRO A 139 8.24 -15.66 1.68
CA PRO A 139 9.38 -14.81 2.00
C PRO A 139 10.68 -15.52 1.62
N ASP A 140 11.59 -14.77 1.01
CA ASP A 140 12.87 -15.30 0.52
C ASP A 140 14.02 -15.17 1.53
N ASN A 141 13.77 -14.53 2.68
CA ASN A 141 14.71 -14.38 3.79
C ASN A 141 13.97 -14.16 5.13
N ASN A 142 14.70 -14.30 6.25
CA ASN A 142 14.14 -14.21 7.60
C ASN A 142 13.63 -12.80 7.95
N GLU A 143 14.27 -11.75 7.43
CA GLU A 143 13.84 -10.37 7.68
C GLU A 143 12.49 -10.10 7.02
N ALA A 144 12.32 -10.52 5.77
CA ALA A 144 11.06 -10.47 5.06
C ALA A 144 9.98 -11.31 5.77
N ALA A 145 10.30 -12.54 6.19
CA ALA A 145 9.36 -13.39 6.93
C ALA A 145 8.91 -12.73 8.24
N SER A 146 9.85 -12.13 8.98
CA SER A 146 9.57 -11.38 10.20
C SER A 146 8.70 -10.15 9.93
N PHE A 147 8.97 -9.41 8.85
CA PHE A 147 8.15 -8.29 8.42
C PHE A 147 6.71 -8.73 8.11
N PHE A 148 6.50 -9.75 7.28
CA PHE A 148 5.16 -10.23 6.94
C PHE A 148 4.39 -10.74 8.16
N ARG A 149 4.99 -11.61 8.98
CA ARG A 149 4.32 -12.18 10.16
C ARG A 149 4.07 -11.13 11.24
N ARG A 150 5.10 -10.38 11.65
CA ARG A 150 5.04 -9.51 12.85
C ARG A 150 4.53 -8.11 12.56
N LYS A 151 4.72 -7.59 11.34
CA LYS A 151 4.36 -6.20 11.00
C LYS A 151 3.12 -6.09 10.13
N LEU A 152 2.81 -7.12 9.35
CA LEU A 152 1.64 -7.13 8.45
C LEU A 152 0.59 -8.18 8.83
N GLY A 153 0.84 -9.02 9.85
CA GLY A 153 -0.14 -9.95 10.40
C GLY A 153 -0.41 -11.19 9.54
N PHE A 154 0.53 -11.56 8.66
CA PHE A 154 0.41 -12.79 7.88
C PHE A 154 0.47 -14.03 8.78
N THR A 155 -0.32 -15.04 8.43
CA THR A 155 -0.34 -16.36 9.07
C THR A 155 0.04 -17.44 8.07
N GLU A 156 0.63 -18.53 8.55
CA GLU A 156 1.00 -19.65 7.69
C GLU A 156 -0.22 -20.45 7.22
N ILE A 157 -0.19 -20.89 5.96
CA ILE A 157 -1.20 -21.77 5.38
C ILE A 157 -0.89 -23.21 5.82
N VAL A 158 -1.73 -23.75 6.70
CA VAL A 158 -1.62 -25.12 7.23
C VAL A 158 -2.47 -26.14 6.49
N ASN A 159 -3.46 -25.68 5.71
CA ASN A 159 -4.37 -26.53 4.93
C ASN A 159 -4.27 -26.16 3.45
N SER A 160 -4.56 -27.08 2.55
CA SER A 160 -4.55 -26.78 1.11
C SER A 160 -5.59 -25.72 0.75
N ILE A 161 -5.10 -24.55 0.33
CA ILE A 161 -5.89 -23.45 -0.26
C ILE A 161 -5.58 -23.41 -1.76
N GLY A 162 -6.58 -23.07 -2.59
CA GLY A 162 -6.48 -23.00 -4.05
C GLY A 162 -7.12 -24.19 -4.76
N ASN A 163 -7.25 -24.11 -6.08
CA ASN A 163 -7.75 -25.22 -6.88
C ASN A 163 -6.78 -26.42 -6.85
N GLY A 164 -7.30 -27.65 -6.95
CA GLY A 164 -6.57 -28.91 -6.73
C GLY A 164 -5.28 -29.18 -7.54
N ARG A 165 -4.86 -28.26 -8.42
CA ARG A 165 -3.57 -28.28 -9.15
C ARG A 165 -2.43 -27.52 -8.47
N GLN A 166 -2.72 -26.61 -7.53
CA GLN A 166 -1.70 -25.83 -6.82
C GLN A 166 -1.99 -25.83 -5.32
N LYS A 167 -1.06 -26.39 -4.54
CA LYS A 167 -1.13 -26.37 -3.08
C LYS A 167 -0.18 -25.28 -2.56
N TYR A 168 -0.74 -24.31 -1.82
CA TYR A 168 0.02 -23.22 -1.22
C TYR A 168 0.35 -23.48 0.27
N GLU A 169 0.43 -24.75 0.66
CA GLU A 169 0.85 -25.13 2.02
C GLU A 169 2.26 -24.59 2.31
N GLY A 170 2.47 -24.06 3.52
CA GLY A 170 3.72 -23.42 3.93
C GLY A 170 3.91 -21.98 3.43
N TYR A 171 3.03 -21.46 2.57
CA TYR A 171 3.03 -20.04 2.23
C TYR A 171 2.49 -19.22 3.40
N LEU A 172 2.82 -17.94 3.41
CA LEU A 172 2.18 -16.97 4.29
C LEU A 172 0.96 -16.38 3.59
N MET A 173 -0.14 -16.20 4.33
CA MET A 173 -1.39 -15.62 3.87
C MET A 173 -1.83 -14.43 4.72
N LEU A 174 -2.33 -13.41 4.04
CA LEU A 174 -3.16 -12.35 4.59
C LEU A 174 -4.55 -12.45 3.94
N SER A 175 -5.54 -12.87 4.72
CA SER A 175 -6.92 -13.04 4.24
C SER A 175 -7.59 -11.69 3.98
N SER A 176 -8.51 -11.66 3.01
CA SER A 176 -9.17 -10.46 2.49
C SER A 176 -9.76 -9.56 3.58
N PRO A 177 -10.50 -10.06 4.60
CA PRO A 177 -10.97 -9.18 5.68
C PRO A 177 -9.83 -8.46 6.41
N LYS A 178 -8.73 -9.17 6.69
CA LYS A 178 -7.54 -8.59 7.33
C LYS A 178 -6.76 -7.70 6.37
N ALA A 179 -6.66 -8.06 5.10
CA ALA A 179 -5.99 -7.28 4.08
C ALA A 179 -6.65 -5.91 3.89
N ILE A 180 -7.98 -5.87 3.89
CA ILE A 180 -8.75 -4.63 3.81
C ILE A 180 -8.59 -3.82 5.11
N ALA A 181 -8.70 -4.46 6.27
CA ALA A 181 -8.56 -3.78 7.57
C ALA A 181 -7.14 -3.22 7.82
N LEU A 182 -6.10 -3.86 7.28
CA LEU A 182 -4.70 -3.51 7.51
C LEU A 182 -4.39 -2.04 7.19
N TRP A 183 -5.02 -1.47 6.16
CA TRP A 183 -4.88 -0.07 5.85
C TRP A 183 -5.34 0.83 7.01
N HIS A 184 -6.55 0.62 7.51
CA HIS A 184 -7.12 1.40 8.62
C HIS A 184 -6.34 1.17 9.93
N GLU A 185 -5.83 -0.02 10.16
CA GLU A 185 -4.95 -0.31 11.31
C GLU A 185 -3.65 0.50 11.25
N ILE A 186 -3.01 0.56 10.08
CA ILE A 186 -1.78 1.34 9.88
C ILE A 186 -2.06 2.84 9.98
N ALA A 187 -3.14 3.32 9.37
CA ALA A 187 -3.59 4.71 9.47
C ALA A 187 -3.82 5.13 10.93
N THR A 188 -4.49 4.29 11.71
CA THR A 188 -4.77 4.58 13.12
C THR A 188 -3.51 4.57 13.98
N LYS A 189 -2.62 3.60 13.74
CA LYS A 189 -1.40 3.44 14.56
C LYS A 189 -0.29 4.42 14.20
N TYR A 190 -0.20 4.83 12.93
CA TYR A 190 0.85 5.67 12.40
C TYR A 190 0.30 6.83 11.54
N PRO A 191 -0.60 7.66 12.09
CA PRO A 191 -1.35 8.64 11.30
C PRO A 191 -0.45 9.70 10.67
N ARG A 192 0.68 10.07 11.30
CA ARG A 192 1.66 11.00 10.71
C ARG A 192 2.42 10.45 9.51
N ILE A 193 2.54 9.12 9.39
CA ILE A 193 3.18 8.49 8.23
C ILE A 193 2.18 8.41 7.07
N VAL A 194 0.91 8.19 7.38
CA VAL A 194 -0.14 8.00 6.38
C VAL A 194 -0.74 9.34 5.91
N TYR A 195 -0.91 10.29 6.81
CA TYR A 195 -1.59 11.58 6.59
C TYR A 195 -0.84 12.75 7.23
N PRO A 196 0.45 12.98 6.91
CA PRO A 196 1.26 13.98 7.61
C PRO A 196 0.62 15.37 7.62
N GLU A 197 0.18 15.87 6.46
CA GLU A 197 -0.38 17.22 6.35
C GLU A 197 -1.72 17.39 7.07
N LEU A 198 -2.55 16.35 7.04
CA LEU A 198 -3.85 16.35 7.72
C LEU A 198 -3.67 16.35 9.24
N ILE A 199 -2.74 15.53 9.75
CA ILE A 199 -2.45 15.47 11.19
C ILE A 199 -1.81 16.76 11.68
N ASP A 200 -0.85 17.30 10.94
CA ASP A 200 -0.20 18.57 11.31
C ASP A 200 -1.21 19.72 11.36
N LEU A 201 -2.14 19.78 10.39
CA LEU A 201 -3.20 20.77 10.40
C LEU A 201 -4.21 20.54 11.53
N TYR A 202 -4.65 19.29 11.74
CA TYR A 202 -5.55 18.91 12.83
C TYR A 202 -5.01 19.35 14.19
N GLU A 203 -3.75 19.03 14.49
CA GLU A 203 -3.13 19.37 15.76
C GLU A 203 -2.95 20.89 15.94
N SER A 204 -2.57 21.60 14.87
CA SER A 204 -2.51 23.06 14.87
C SER A 204 -3.87 23.69 15.17
N LEU A 205 -4.95 23.19 14.56
CA LEU A 205 -6.31 23.67 14.79
C LEU A 205 -6.76 23.40 16.23
N LYS A 206 -6.58 22.17 16.72
CA LYS A 206 -6.90 21.77 18.10
C LYS A 206 -6.14 22.62 19.13
N PHE A 207 -4.86 22.89 18.87
CA PHE A 207 -4.06 23.76 19.72
C PHE A 207 -4.61 25.19 19.75
N ARG A 208 -4.99 25.77 18.60
CA ARG A 208 -5.59 27.12 18.54
C ARG A 208 -6.92 27.17 19.28
N GLN A 209 -7.79 26.18 19.06
CA GLN A 209 -9.10 26.08 19.72
C GLN A 209 -8.94 26.02 21.25
N SER A 210 -8.06 25.15 21.76
CA SER A 210 -7.79 25.04 23.20
C SER A 210 -7.22 26.31 23.84
N ARG A 211 -6.66 27.21 23.04
CA ARG A 211 -6.11 28.51 23.47
C ARG A 211 -7.08 29.67 23.24
N GLY A 212 -8.30 29.41 22.78
CA GLY A 212 -9.27 30.45 22.41
C GLY A 212 -8.78 31.35 21.27
N LYS A 213 -7.83 30.88 20.45
CA LYS A 213 -7.31 31.64 19.32
C LYS A 213 -8.26 31.50 18.13
N PRO A 214 -8.45 32.57 17.34
CA PRO A 214 -9.30 32.50 16.16
C PRO A 214 -8.75 31.50 15.15
N ILE A 215 -9.66 30.75 14.52
CA ILE A 215 -9.38 29.84 13.41
C ILE A 215 -9.93 30.50 12.14
N SER A 216 -9.09 30.61 11.10
CA SER A 216 -9.50 31.22 9.84
C SER A 216 -10.36 30.27 9.03
N SER A 217 -11.32 30.81 8.26
CA SER A 217 -12.12 30.02 7.30
C SER A 217 -11.24 29.30 6.26
N ASN A 218 -10.10 29.89 5.91
CA ASN A 218 -9.12 29.27 5.01
C ASN A 218 -8.48 28.01 5.62
N ASP A 219 -8.15 28.03 6.92
CA ASP A 219 -7.60 26.84 7.59
C ASP A 219 -8.64 25.72 7.69
N ILE A 220 -9.90 26.05 7.96
CA ILE A 220 -11.02 25.09 7.94
C ILE A 220 -11.20 24.51 6.54
N GLY A 221 -11.29 25.36 5.51
CA GLY A 221 -11.45 24.90 4.13
C GLY A 221 -10.29 24.02 3.65
N ARG A 222 -9.05 24.30 4.09
CA ARG A 222 -7.89 23.43 3.85
C ARG A 222 -8.04 22.09 4.56
N PHE A 223 -8.52 22.08 5.80
CA PHE A 223 -8.74 20.86 6.58
C PHE A 223 -9.83 19.97 5.96
N GLU A 224 -10.98 20.53 5.62
CA GLU A 224 -12.07 19.83 4.93
C GLU A 224 -11.61 19.24 3.60
N LYS A 225 -10.79 19.98 2.84
CA LYS A 225 -10.21 19.49 1.59
C LYS A 225 -9.35 18.25 1.82
N LEU A 226 -8.44 18.27 2.81
CA LEU A 226 -7.57 17.12 3.12
C LEU A 226 -8.36 15.90 3.61
N VAL A 227 -9.40 16.11 4.42
CA VAL A 227 -10.32 15.04 4.85
C VAL A 227 -11.00 14.42 3.63
N ARG A 228 -11.55 15.24 2.72
CA ARG A 228 -12.21 14.77 1.50
C ARG A 228 -11.26 14.03 0.55
N GLU A 229 -10.03 14.53 0.38
CA GLU A 229 -9.02 13.92 -0.48
C GLU A 229 -8.54 12.55 0.03
N SER A 230 -8.80 12.23 1.30
CA SER A 230 -8.52 10.91 1.87
C SER A 230 -9.48 9.81 1.37
N ASN A 231 -10.52 10.12 0.57
CA ASN A 231 -11.31 9.17 -0.24
C ASN A 231 -11.76 7.87 0.47
N GLY A 232 -12.21 7.95 1.74
CA GLY A 232 -12.66 6.79 2.52
C GLY A 232 -11.53 5.89 3.05
N MET A 233 -10.28 6.34 2.94
CA MET A 233 -9.09 5.69 3.48
C MET A 233 -8.83 6.14 4.93
N LEU A 234 -9.53 7.13 5.47
CA LEU A 234 -9.46 7.44 6.90
C LEU A 234 -9.95 6.23 7.73
N SER A 235 -9.42 6.05 8.93
CA SER A 235 -10.05 5.12 9.87
C SER A 235 -11.29 5.76 10.48
N ASP A 236 -12.28 4.95 10.85
CA ASP A 236 -13.52 5.42 11.48
C ASP A 236 -13.27 6.30 12.72
N VAL A 237 -12.20 6.00 13.46
CA VAL A 237 -11.78 6.78 14.63
C VAL A 237 -11.34 8.18 14.21
N MET A 238 -10.47 8.27 13.19
CA MET A 238 -9.98 9.55 12.68
C MET A 238 -11.12 10.36 12.05
N GLU A 239 -11.99 9.73 11.27
CA GLU A 239 -13.13 10.40 10.65
C GLU A 239 -14.05 11.02 11.71
N LYS A 240 -14.38 10.29 12.77
CA LYS A 240 -15.20 10.79 13.90
C LYS A 240 -14.52 11.94 14.63
N GLU A 241 -13.23 11.82 14.95
CA GLU A 241 -12.50 12.88 15.65
C GLU A 241 -12.36 14.16 14.82
N MET A 242 -12.14 14.01 13.51
CA MET A 242 -11.98 15.14 12.59
C MET A 242 -13.33 15.82 12.31
N TYR A 243 -14.41 15.05 12.18
CA TYR A 243 -15.75 15.59 12.04
C TYR A 243 -16.16 16.41 13.28
N ARG A 244 -15.83 15.90 14.47
CA ARG A 244 -16.10 16.61 15.74
C ARG A 244 -15.47 18.00 15.76
N LEU A 245 -14.22 18.14 15.30
CA LEU A 245 -13.51 19.42 15.21
C LEU A 245 -14.20 20.42 14.26
N LEU A 246 -14.90 19.94 13.22
CA LEU A 246 -15.61 20.80 12.26
C LEU A 246 -16.96 21.30 12.80
N THR A 247 -17.54 20.59 13.77
CA THR A 247 -18.88 20.88 14.30
C THR A 247 -18.89 21.59 15.65
N GLU A 248 -17.77 21.58 16.38
CA GLU A 248 -17.58 22.25 17.68
C GLU A 248 -16.84 23.59 17.54
#